data_AF-A0A4Y2LW55-F1
#
_entry.id   AF-A0A4Y2LW55-F1
#
_cell.length_a   1.000
_cell.length_b   1.000
_cell.length_c   1.000
_cell.angle_alpha   90.00
_cell.angle_beta   90.00
_cell.angle_gamma   90.00
#
_symmetry.space_group_name_H-M   'P 1'
#
loop_
_entity.id
_entity.type
_entity.pdbx_description
1 polymer ?
#
loop_
_entity_poly.entity_id
_entity_poly.type
_entity_poly.pdbx_seq_one_letter_code
_entity_poly.pdbx_strand_id
1 'polypeptide(L)'
;MAWGHTGSPTRLRKARQTLSARKLMVTVFWDAQGILLIEFMTRGTTINSEVYCRTLKKLKRAIQNKRRGLLSSGVVLLHDNARPHTAVRTGDVC
;
A
#
# COMPACT_ATOMS: atom_id res chain seq x y z
N MET A 1 -35.91 3.70 13.06
CA MET A 1 -35.33 5.02 13.38
C MET A 1 -34.26 5.35 12.35
N ALA A 2 -34.57 6.24 11.41
CA ALA A 2 -33.61 6.72 10.44
C ALA A 2 -33.16 8.12 10.87
N TRP A 3 -31.87 8.27 11.18
CA TRP A 3 -31.27 9.57 11.45
C TRP A 3 -31.00 10.26 10.11
N GLY A 4 -31.85 11.23 9.77
CA GLY A 4 -31.68 12.11 8.62
C GLY A 4 -32.99 12.85 8.31
N HIS A 5 -33.02 14.17 8.50
CA HIS A 5 -34.19 14.99 8.19
C HIS A 5 -34.54 14.89 6.70
N THR A 6 -35.85 14.88 6.41
CA THR A 6 -36.46 14.72 5.07
C THR A 6 -36.03 15.79 4.05
N GLY A 7 -35.37 16.87 4.49
CA GLY A 7 -34.81 17.93 3.64
C GLY A 7 -33.28 18.03 3.64
N SER A 8 -32.57 17.10 4.26
CA SER A 8 -31.09 17.10 4.27
C SER A 8 -30.53 16.76 2.89
N PRO A 9 -29.45 17.42 2.42
CA PRO A 9 -28.83 17.08 1.14
C PRO A 9 -28.37 15.61 1.19
N THR A 10 -29.08 14.73 0.48
CA THR A 10 -28.86 13.27 0.51
C THR A 10 -27.49 12.86 -0.02
N ARG A 11 -26.80 13.79 -0.70
CA ARG A 11 -25.42 13.60 -1.17
C ARG A 11 -24.46 14.28 -0.21
N LEU A 12 -23.89 13.48 0.69
CA LEU A 12 -22.58 13.79 1.26
C LEU A 12 -21.63 14.08 0.10
N ARG A 13 -21.26 15.35 -0.06
CA ARG A 13 -20.32 15.80 -1.08
C ARG A 13 -18.98 15.15 -0.74
N LYS A 14 -18.66 14.01 -1.37
CA LYS A 14 -17.36 13.36 -1.20
C LYS A 14 -16.30 14.42 -1.45
N ALA A 15 -15.43 14.65 -0.47
CA ALA A 15 -14.28 15.53 -0.65
C ALA A 15 -13.52 15.02 -1.89
N ARG A 16 -13.54 15.79 -2.97
CA ARG A 16 -12.72 15.51 -4.14
C ARG A 16 -11.27 15.69 -3.71
N GLN A 17 -10.56 14.59 -3.50
CA GLN A 17 -9.11 14.62 -3.36
C GLN A 17 -8.54 14.92 -4.75
N THR A 18 -8.36 16.19 -5.06
CA THR A 18 -7.58 16.62 -6.22
C THR A 18 -6.12 16.34 -5.90
N LEU A 19 -5.51 15.37 -6.57
CA LEU A 19 -4.08 15.13 -6.45
C LEU A 19 -3.36 16.39 -6.96
N SER A 20 -2.53 17.01 -6.13
CA SER A 20 -1.60 18.03 -6.60
C SER A 20 -0.70 17.40 -7.65
N ALA A 21 -0.62 18.01 -8.84
CA ALA A 21 0.18 17.52 -9.97
C ALA A 21 1.68 17.34 -9.64
N ARG A 22 2.13 17.87 -8.49
CA ARG A 22 3.52 17.79 -8.01
C ARG A 22 3.75 16.67 -6.98
N LYS A 23 2.71 16.01 -6.49
CA LYS A 23 2.84 14.98 -5.44
C LYS A 23 3.39 13.67 -6.04
N LEU A 24 4.39 13.10 -5.37
CA LEU A 24 4.94 11.78 -5.63
C LEU A 24 4.55 10.84 -4.48
N MET A 25 4.25 9.58 -4.83
CA MET A 25 4.02 8.52 -3.86
C MET A 25 5.27 7.67 -3.76
N VAL A 26 5.69 7.37 -2.54
CA VAL A 26 6.88 6.55 -2.24
C VAL A 26 6.45 5.41 -1.33
N THR A 27 6.91 4.20 -1.65
CA THR A 27 6.76 3.02 -0.79
C THR A 27 8.12 2.68 -0.20
N VAL A 28 8.17 2.54 1.13
CA VAL A 28 9.40 2.22 1.85
C VAL A 28 9.18 0.99 2.73
N PHE A 29 10.05 0.00 2.59
CA PHE A 29 10.13 -1.15 3.50
C PHE A 29 11.44 -1.12 4.25
N TRP A 30 11.39 -1.40 5.55
CA TRP A 30 12.52 -1.35 6.45
C TRP A 30 12.31 -2.29 7.63
N ASP A 31 13.39 -2.63 8.32
CA ASP A 31 13.41 -3.40 9.56
C ASP A 31 14.32 -2.72 10.60
N ALA A 32 14.52 -3.35 11.75
CA ALA A 32 15.39 -2.83 12.81
C ALA A 32 16.85 -2.59 12.37
N GLN A 33 17.30 -3.23 11.28
CA GLN A 33 18.63 -3.06 10.71
C GLN A 33 18.65 -2.01 9.57
N GLY A 34 17.51 -1.38 9.25
CA GLY A 34 17.40 -0.28 8.29
C GLY A 34 16.59 -0.60 7.03
N ILE A 35 16.84 0.17 5.97
CA ILE A 35 15.99 0.21 4.78
C ILE A 35 16.26 -0.97 3.83
N LEU A 36 15.20 -1.69 3.47
CA LEU A 36 15.24 -2.81 2.54
C LEU A 36 14.95 -2.36 1.11
N LEU A 37 13.89 -1.59 0.90
CA LEU A 37 13.44 -1.16 -0.43
C LEU A 37 12.80 0.22 -0.37
N ILE A 38 13.14 1.08 -1.33
CA ILE A 38 12.45 2.34 -1.61
C ILE A 38 11.98 2.28 -3.07
N GLU A 39 10.70 2.49 -3.30
CA GLU A 39 10.13 2.54 -4.65
C GLU A 39 9.34 3.84 -4.85
N PHE A 40 9.75 4.61 -5.84
CA PHE A 40 9.08 5.84 -6.26
C PHE A 40 8.07 5.51 -7.35
N MET A 41 6.82 5.94 -7.16
CA MET A 41 5.82 5.82 -8.21
C MET A 41 5.91 6.98 -9.19
N THR A 42 5.53 6.71 -10.44
CA THR A 42 5.36 7.76 -11.46
C THR A 42 4.32 8.78 -10.98
N ARG A 43 4.58 10.07 -11.25
CA ARG A 43 3.63 11.15 -10.90
C ARG A 43 2.24 10.87 -11.47
N GLY A 44 1.21 11.21 -10.70
CA GLY A 44 -0.19 11.01 -11.09
C GLY A 44 -0.69 9.56 -11.04
N THR A 45 0.16 8.60 -10.67
CA THR A 45 -0.25 7.20 -10.47
C THR A 45 -0.55 6.90 -8.99
N THR A 46 -1.31 5.85 -8.73
CA THR A 46 -1.67 5.38 -7.38
C THR A 46 -1.32 3.92 -7.24
N ILE A 47 -1.02 3.46 -6.01
CA ILE A 47 -0.81 2.04 -5.74
C ILE A 47 -2.14 1.32 -5.91
N ASN A 48 -2.17 0.36 -6.84
CA ASN A 48 -3.21 -0.66 -6.92
C ASN A 48 -2.63 -2.01 -6.48
N SER A 49 -3.48 -3.03 -6.36
CA SER A 49 -3.07 -4.34 -5.85
C SER A 49 -2.02 -5.02 -6.74
N GLU A 50 -2.05 -4.80 -8.05
CA GLU A 50 -1.07 -5.39 -8.98
C GLU A 50 0.32 -4.77 -8.80
N VAL A 51 0.39 -3.45 -8.72
CA VAL A 51 1.64 -2.73 -8.45
C VAL A 51 2.18 -3.17 -7.08
N TYR A 52 1.31 -3.26 -6.07
CA TYR A 52 1.70 -3.71 -4.75
C TYR A 52 2.28 -5.13 -4.75
N CYS A 53 1.66 -6.10 -5.45
CA CYS A 53 2.25 -7.44 -5.61
C CYS A 53 3.63 -7.43 -6.26
N ARG A 54 3.84 -6.61 -7.29
CA ARG A 54 5.16 -6.49 -7.94
C ARG A 54 6.19 -5.93 -6.97
N THR A 55 5.81 -4.95 -6.15
CA THR A 55 6.65 -4.40 -5.09
C THR A 55 6.97 -5.44 -4.02
N LEU A 56 6.01 -6.27 -3.58
CA LEU A 56 6.27 -7.37 -2.62
C LEU A 56 7.24 -8.43 -3.18
N LYS A 57 7.16 -8.75 -4.48
CA LYS A 57 8.15 -9.62 -5.14
C LYS A 57 9.55 -9.00 -5.14
N LYS A 58 9.66 -7.68 -5.31
CA LYS A 58 10.95 -6.95 -5.16
C LYS A 58 11.43 -6.96 -3.72
N LEU A 59 10.53 -6.78 -2.75
CA LEU A 59 10.84 -6.84 -1.32
C LEU A 59 11.41 -8.20 -0.93
N LYS A 60 10.78 -9.31 -1.37
CA LYS A 60 11.28 -10.67 -1.12
C LYS A 60 12.73 -10.84 -1.58
N ARG A 61 13.06 -10.34 -2.79
CA ARG A 61 14.44 -10.34 -3.30
C ARG A 61 15.37 -9.44 -2.49
N ALA A 62 14.91 -8.26 -2.07
CA ALA A 62 15.70 -7.36 -1.22
C ALA A 62 16.03 -8.01 0.13
N ILE A 63 15.09 -8.72 0.74
CA ILE A 63 15.31 -9.49 1.97
C ILE A 63 16.35 -10.59 1.73
N GLN A 64 16.21 -11.39 0.65
CA GLN A 64 17.18 -12.44 0.30
C GLN A 64 18.61 -11.89 0.21
N ASN A 65 18.77 -10.71 -0.39
CA ASN A 65 20.09 -10.13 -0.64
C ASN A 65 20.66 -9.43 0.60
N LYS A 66 19.84 -8.68 1.35
CA LYS A 66 20.30 -7.80 2.45
C LYS A 66 20.21 -8.44 3.83
N ARG A 67 19.38 -9.47 4.00
CA ARG A 67 19.05 -10.14 5.27
C ARG A 67 19.07 -11.66 5.08
N ARG A 68 20.25 -12.21 4.79
CA ARG A 68 20.45 -13.65 4.58
C ARG A 68 19.90 -14.43 5.80
N GLY A 69 19.13 -15.49 5.54
CA GLY A 69 18.52 -16.34 6.57
C GLY A 69 17.20 -15.82 7.17
N LEU A 70 16.84 -14.55 6.94
CA LEU A 70 15.60 -13.98 7.52
C LEU A 70 14.34 -14.66 6.96
N LEU A 71 14.29 -14.93 5.65
CA LEU A 71 13.15 -15.64 5.06
C LEU A 71 12.98 -17.05 5.62
N SER A 72 14.08 -17.75 5.91
CA SER A 72 14.04 -19.09 6.49
C SER A 72 13.58 -19.08 7.94
N SER A 73 13.81 -17.98 8.66
CA SER A 73 13.38 -17.79 10.05
C SER A 73 11.91 -17.37 10.17
N GLY A 74 11.26 -17.08 9.04
CA GLY A 74 9.93 -16.48 8.99
C GLY A 74 10.00 -14.95 9.02
N VAL A 75 9.15 -14.31 8.21
CA VAL A 75 9.03 -12.85 8.16
C VAL A 75 7.59 -12.47 8.43
N VAL A 76 7.39 -11.54 9.35
CA VAL A 76 6.09 -10.89 9.58
C VAL A 76 6.10 -9.55 8.85
N LEU A 77 5.20 -9.39 7.89
CA LEU A 77 5.02 -8.13 7.19
C LEU A 77 3.97 -7.28 7.93
N LEU A 78 4.38 -6.14 8.49
CA LEU A 78 3.48 -5.16 9.07
C LEU A 78 3.19 -4.05 8.05
N HIS A 79 1.93 -3.87 7.70
CA HIS A 79 1.45 -2.79 6.83
C HIS A 79 0.02 -2.39 7.21
N ASP A 80 -0.46 -1.27 6.68
CA ASP A 80 -1.82 -0.81 6.90
C ASP A 80 -2.84 -1.57 6.04
N ASN A 81 -4.10 -1.58 6.48
CA ASN A 81 -5.21 -2.25 5.80
C ASN A 81 -5.77 -1.45 4.61
N ALA A 82 -4.90 -0.77 3.85
CA ALA A 82 -5.33 -0.08 2.64
C ALA A 82 -5.92 -1.08 1.64
N ARG A 83 -6.92 -0.64 0.85
CA ARG A 83 -7.62 -1.51 -0.13
C ARG A 83 -6.68 -2.29 -1.06
N PRO A 84 -5.58 -1.71 -1.59
CA PRO A 84 -4.63 -2.47 -2.41
C PRO A 84 -3.89 -3.58 -1.65
N HIS A 85 -3.75 -3.46 -0.33
CA HIS A 85 -2.98 -4.38 0.51
C HIS A 85 -3.81 -5.55 1.03
N THR A 86 -5.13 -5.38 1.16
CA THR A 86 -6.07 -6.43 1.60
C THR A 86 -6.85 -7.03 0.44
N ALA A 87 -6.51 -6.70 -0.81
CA ALA A 87 -7.17 -7.27 -1.97
C ALA A 87 -6.91 -8.78 -2.04
N VAL A 88 -7.87 -9.55 -2.55
CA VAL A 88 -7.75 -11.02 -2.75
C VAL A 88 -6.45 -11.38 -3.48
N ARG A 89 -6.11 -10.61 -4.53
CA ARG A 89 -4.85 -10.77 -5.26
C ARG A 89 -3.60 -10.62 -4.41
N THR A 90 -3.68 -9.83 -3.34
CA THR A 90 -2.58 -9.65 -2.40
C THR A 90 -2.52 -10.75 -1.35
N GLY A 91 -3.67 -11.29 -0.93
CA GLY A 91 -3.74 -12.42 -0.01
C GLY A 91 -3.39 -13.78 -0.63
N ASP A 92 -3.75 -13.99 -1.91
CA ASP A 92 -3.67 -15.31 -2.56
C ASP A 92 -2.53 -15.45 -3.59
N VAL A 93 -1.94 -14.34 -4.08
CA VAL A 93 -1.16 -14.36 -5.35
C VAL A 93 0.15 -13.55 -5.33
N CYS A 94 0.41 -12.73 -4.30
CA CYS A 94 1.78 -12.30 -4.03
C CYS A 94 2.45 -13.32 -3.09
#